data_AF-W7E2C3-F1
#
_entry.id   AF-W7E2C3-F1
#
_cell.length_a   1.000
_cell.length_b   1.000
_cell.length_c   1.000
_cell.angle_alpha   90.00
_cell.angle_beta   90.00
_cell.angle_gamma   90.00
#
_symmetry.space_group_name_H-M   'P 1'
#
loop_
_entity.id
_entity.type
_entity.pdbx_description
1 polymer ?
#
loop_
_entity_poly.entity_id
_entity_poly.type
_entity_poly.pdbx_seq_one_letter_code
_entity_poly.pdbx_strand_id
1 'polypeptide(L)'
;MKKIIFLLPLLTFPFSAMAQSKPERAPDAYIEATEQRFFPILCKEGLKGLMNEVYDCYQHTKDNDPKYLQCMIADAFVFSITSKVNKKAEDLGQPIPFDAPFFTQEKWTNRIRKLLTLPQLSGYPSNERTPYLVKSTNEFIHASDAMNADPKNSCITKTKPVQ
;
A
#
# COMPACT_ATOMS: atom_id res chain seq x y z
N MET A 1 0.58 71.91 -20.42
CA MET A 1 -0.54 71.02 -20.01
C MET A 1 -0.73 69.94 -21.04
N LYS A 2 -0.45 68.67 -20.71
CA LYS A 2 -1.02 67.47 -21.33
C LYS A 2 -0.79 66.31 -20.36
N LYS A 3 -1.86 65.85 -19.71
CA LYS A 3 -1.88 64.73 -18.78
C LYS A 3 -1.90 63.45 -19.62
N ILE A 4 -0.88 62.60 -19.50
CA ILE A 4 -0.95 61.22 -20.00
C ILE A 4 -1.02 60.33 -18.76
N ILE A 5 -2.21 59.78 -18.56
CA ILE A 5 -2.53 58.79 -17.55
C ILE A 5 -1.87 57.49 -18.01
N PHE A 6 -0.80 57.07 -17.34
CA PHE A 6 -0.26 55.73 -17.55
C PHE A 6 -1.09 54.76 -16.70
N LEU A 7 -1.88 53.95 -17.38
CA LEU A 7 -2.68 52.86 -16.84
C LEU A 7 -1.78 51.91 -16.02
N LEU A 8 -2.16 51.67 -14.76
CA LEU A 8 -1.67 50.52 -14.01
C LEU A 8 -1.96 49.26 -14.83
N PRO A 9 -0.99 48.38 -15.09
CA PRO A 9 -1.32 47.03 -15.50
C PRO A 9 -2.00 46.38 -14.29
N LEU A 10 -3.30 46.13 -14.43
CA LEU A 10 -4.02 45.20 -13.57
C LEU A 10 -3.20 43.92 -13.54
N LEU A 11 -2.63 43.65 -12.37
CA LEU A 11 -2.14 42.34 -11.95
C LEU A 11 -3.30 41.35 -12.08
N THR A 12 -3.50 40.79 -13.27
CA THR A 12 -4.25 39.56 -13.42
C THR A 12 -3.36 38.45 -12.89
N PHE A 13 -3.29 38.34 -11.56
CA PHE A 13 -2.91 37.09 -10.94
C PHE A 13 -3.88 36.03 -11.47
N PRO A 14 -3.40 34.94 -12.09
CA PRO A 14 -4.25 33.78 -12.32
C PRO A 14 -4.50 33.12 -10.95
N PHE A 15 -5.34 33.73 -10.12
CA PHE A 15 -5.93 33.10 -8.95
C PHE A 15 -6.98 32.11 -9.43
N SER A 16 -6.52 30.98 -9.95
CA SER A 16 -7.24 29.72 -10.07
C SER A 16 -6.26 28.62 -10.47
N ALA A 17 -5.09 28.54 -9.84
CA ALA A 17 -4.50 27.23 -9.64
C ALA A 17 -5.46 26.52 -8.69
N MET A 18 -6.49 25.84 -9.25
CA MET A 18 -7.30 24.93 -8.46
C MET A 18 -6.29 24.00 -7.81
N ALA A 19 -6.20 24.06 -6.47
CA ALA A 19 -5.37 23.15 -5.71
C ALA A 19 -5.93 21.76 -6.00
N GLN A 20 -5.33 21.07 -6.96
CA GLN A 20 -5.73 19.73 -7.34
C GLN A 20 -5.66 18.90 -6.07
N SER A 21 -6.79 18.33 -5.65
CA SER A 21 -6.87 17.56 -4.41
C SER A 21 -5.79 16.48 -4.46
N LYS A 22 -4.96 16.41 -3.43
CA LYS A 22 -3.93 15.37 -3.34
C LYS A 22 -4.61 14.01 -3.42
N PRO A 23 -4.03 13.04 -4.14
CA PRO A 23 -4.59 11.69 -4.20
C PRO A 23 -4.78 11.11 -2.79
N GLU A 24 -5.93 10.50 -2.53
CA GLU A 24 -6.20 9.94 -1.20
C GLU A 24 -5.51 8.59 -0.96
N ARG A 25 -4.86 8.04 -2.00
CA ARG A 25 -4.20 6.73 -2.03
C ARG A 25 -3.13 6.65 -3.12
N ALA A 26 -2.42 5.52 -3.17
CA ALA A 26 -1.49 5.21 -4.24
C ALA A 26 -2.20 5.15 -5.61
N PRO A 27 -1.56 5.62 -6.68
CA PRO A 27 -2.12 5.59 -8.03
C PRO A 27 -2.31 4.15 -8.53
N ASP A 28 -3.27 3.92 -9.43
CA ASP A 28 -3.66 2.58 -9.88
C ASP A 28 -2.49 1.77 -10.45
N ALA A 29 -1.62 2.38 -11.26
CA ALA A 29 -0.43 1.72 -11.79
C ALA A 29 0.53 1.22 -10.68
N TYR A 30 0.55 1.89 -9.53
CA TYR A 30 1.34 1.47 -8.38
C TYR A 30 0.67 0.33 -7.62
N ILE A 31 -0.67 0.35 -7.52
CA ILE A 31 -1.45 -0.77 -6.97
C ILE A 31 -1.24 -2.01 -7.84
N GLU A 32 -1.38 -1.89 -9.16
CA GLU A 32 -1.15 -2.98 -10.12
C GLU A 32 0.28 -3.56 -9.98
N ALA A 33 1.30 -2.70 -9.88
CA ALA A 33 2.68 -3.17 -9.65
C ALA A 33 2.84 -3.90 -8.29
N THR A 34 2.09 -3.47 -7.27
CA THR A 34 2.08 -4.13 -5.96
C THR A 34 1.41 -5.51 -6.07
N GLU A 35 0.31 -5.62 -6.79
CA GLU A 35 -0.34 -6.89 -7.06
C GLU A 35 0.52 -7.85 -7.85
N GLN A 36 1.08 -7.41 -8.98
CA GLN A 36 1.95 -8.24 -9.81
C GLN A 36 3.12 -8.83 -9.03
N ARG A 37 3.58 -8.12 -7.99
CA ARG A 37 4.59 -8.61 -7.07
C ARG A 37 4.07 -9.65 -6.08
N PHE A 38 3.00 -9.33 -5.36
CA PHE A 38 2.60 -10.11 -4.16
C PHE A 38 1.50 -11.14 -4.43
N PHE A 39 0.59 -10.86 -5.37
CA PHE A 39 -0.54 -11.73 -5.67
C PHE A 39 -0.13 -13.13 -6.16
N PRO A 40 0.86 -13.29 -7.07
CA PRO A 40 1.28 -14.63 -7.49
C PRO A 40 1.77 -15.50 -6.34
N ILE A 41 2.46 -14.91 -5.35
CA ILE A 41 2.94 -15.62 -4.16
C ILE A 41 1.77 -15.96 -3.24
N LEU A 42 0.89 -15.00 -2.96
CA LEU A 42 -0.32 -15.22 -2.15
C LEU A 42 -1.15 -16.38 -2.70
N CYS A 43 -1.29 -16.44 -4.03
CA CYS A 43 -2.05 -17.47 -4.69
C CYS A 43 -1.33 -18.85 -4.64
N LYS A 44 -0.02 -18.93 -4.92
CA LYS A 44 0.70 -20.21 -5.03
C LYS A 44 1.05 -20.81 -3.67
N GLU A 45 1.44 -19.96 -2.72
CA GLU A 45 2.02 -20.36 -1.44
C GLU A 45 1.15 -19.94 -0.25
N GLY A 46 -0.03 -19.35 -0.53
CA GLY A 46 -0.95 -18.89 0.48
C GLY A 46 -0.40 -17.72 1.29
N LEU A 47 -1.05 -17.47 2.43
CA LEU A 47 -0.67 -16.38 3.33
C LEU A 47 0.76 -16.55 3.88
N LYS A 48 1.22 -17.78 4.10
CA LYS A 48 2.56 -18.05 4.61
C LYS A 48 3.65 -17.66 3.61
N GLY A 49 3.47 -17.96 2.32
CA GLY A 49 4.39 -17.49 1.29
C GLY A 49 4.38 -15.97 1.18
N LEU A 50 3.20 -15.35 1.22
CA LEU A 50 3.10 -13.89 1.19
C LEU A 50 3.81 -13.24 2.39
N MET A 51 3.70 -13.82 3.58
CA MET A 51 4.43 -13.36 4.77
C MET A 51 5.95 -13.34 4.55
N ASN A 52 6.50 -14.37 3.90
CA ASN A 52 7.92 -14.44 3.58
C ASN A 52 8.30 -13.39 2.53
N GLU A 53 7.51 -13.24 1.46
CA GLU A 53 7.78 -12.25 0.42
C GLU A 53 7.70 -10.80 0.96
N VAL A 54 6.78 -10.52 1.88
CA VAL A 54 6.72 -9.22 2.57
C VAL A 54 7.94 -9.01 3.45
N TYR A 55 8.38 -10.03 4.19
CA TYR A 55 9.61 -9.95 4.98
C TYR A 55 10.81 -9.65 4.08
N ASP A 56 10.97 -10.39 2.98
CA ASP A 56 12.05 -10.21 2.01
C ASP A 56 12.00 -8.85 1.33
N CYS A 57 10.79 -8.31 1.09
CA CYS A 57 10.60 -6.95 0.60
C CYS A 57 11.30 -5.93 1.50
N TYR A 58 11.12 -6.04 2.82
CA TYR A 58 11.76 -5.12 3.76
C TYR A 58 13.28 -5.34 3.89
N GLN A 59 13.78 -6.56 3.69
CA GLN A 59 15.23 -6.81 3.71
C GLN A 59 15.96 -6.18 2.51
N HIS A 60 15.28 -6.05 1.37
CA HIS A 60 15.90 -5.62 0.11
C HIS A 60 15.43 -4.25 -0.39
N THR A 61 14.54 -3.57 0.32
CA THR A 61 14.01 -2.26 -0.07
C THR A 61 14.37 -1.21 0.97
N LYS A 62 15.15 -0.20 0.57
CA LYS A 62 15.48 0.94 1.44
C LYS A 62 14.24 1.78 1.72
N ASP A 63 14.19 2.43 2.88
CA ASP A 63 13.02 3.22 3.31
C ASP A 63 12.77 4.48 2.47
N ASN A 64 13.76 4.94 1.72
CA ASN A 64 13.62 6.02 0.74
C ASN A 64 13.28 5.53 -0.68
N ASP A 65 13.24 4.22 -0.91
CA ASP A 65 12.89 3.65 -2.21
C ASP A 65 11.36 3.76 -2.43
N PRO A 66 10.88 4.26 -3.58
CA PRO A 66 9.46 4.27 -3.92
C PRO A 66 8.76 2.93 -3.71
N LYS A 67 9.45 1.79 -3.82
CA LYS A 67 8.90 0.44 -3.61
C LYS A 67 8.66 0.10 -2.14
N TYR A 68 9.20 0.87 -1.19
CA TYR A 68 9.00 0.61 0.24
C TYR A 68 7.52 0.65 0.63
N LEU A 69 6.76 1.57 0.01
CA LEU A 69 5.32 1.67 0.22
C LEU A 69 4.57 0.42 -0.30
N GLN A 70 5.08 -0.30 -1.31
CA GLN A 70 4.53 -1.60 -1.72
C GLN A 70 4.69 -2.64 -0.61
N CYS A 71 5.86 -2.68 0.04
CA CYS A 71 6.07 -3.55 1.21
C CYS A 71 5.06 -3.22 2.31
N MET A 72 4.83 -1.93 2.59
CA MET A 72 3.89 -1.49 3.62
C MET A 72 2.43 -1.85 3.28
N ILE A 73 2.03 -1.73 2.00
CA ILE A 73 0.68 -2.09 1.55
C ILE A 73 0.42 -3.59 1.77
N ALA A 74 1.35 -4.45 1.36
CA ALA A 74 1.23 -5.90 1.52
C ALA A 74 1.37 -6.34 3.00
N ASP A 75 2.22 -5.68 3.78
CA ASP A 75 2.33 -5.88 5.24
C ASP A 75 1.03 -5.52 5.97
N ALA A 76 0.39 -4.40 5.61
CA ALA A 76 -0.91 -4.03 6.17
C ALA A 76 -1.98 -5.08 5.87
N PHE A 77 -2.00 -5.64 4.65
CA PHE A 77 -2.87 -6.75 4.30
C PHE A 77 -2.58 -8.00 5.14
N VAL A 78 -1.34 -8.49 5.15
CA VAL A 78 -0.92 -9.67 5.92
C VAL A 78 -1.24 -9.50 7.40
N PHE A 79 -0.90 -8.35 7.97
CA PHE A 79 -1.15 -8.03 9.36
C PHE A 79 -2.65 -8.06 9.69
N SER A 80 -3.50 -7.49 8.83
CA SER A 80 -4.95 -7.48 9.03
C SER A 80 -5.54 -8.89 9.11
N ILE A 81 -5.05 -9.82 8.28
CA ILE A 81 -5.52 -11.21 8.27
C ILE A 81 -4.97 -11.97 9.47
N THR A 82 -3.65 -11.95 9.67
CA THR A 82 -3.00 -12.71 10.73
C THR A 82 -3.45 -12.26 12.12
N SER A 83 -3.57 -10.95 12.36
CA SER A 83 -4.09 -10.40 13.61
C SER A 83 -5.53 -10.87 13.89
N LYS A 84 -6.41 -10.79 12.88
CA LYS A 84 -7.80 -11.23 13.00
C LYS A 84 -7.93 -12.73 13.29
N VAL A 85 -7.15 -13.56 12.59
CA VAL A 85 -7.19 -15.02 12.77
C VAL A 85 -6.60 -15.42 14.12
N ASN A 86 -5.47 -14.84 14.52
CA ASN A 86 -4.83 -15.12 15.80
C ASN A 86 -5.72 -14.68 16.98
N LYS A 87 -6.31 -13.48 16.91
CA LYS A 87 -7.27 -13.01 17.93
C LYS A 87 -8.47 -13.94 18.05
N LYS A 88 -9.03 -14.39 16.92
CA LYS A 88 -10.14 -15.35 16.95
C LYS A 88 -9.73 -16.68 17.59
N ALA A 89 -8.54 -17.20 17.30
CA ALA A 89 -8.06 -18.43 17.91
C ALA A 89 -7.87 -18.27 19.43
N GLU A 90 -7.29 -17.15 19.86
CA GLU A 90 -7.12 -16.79 21.28
C GLU A 90 -8.48 -16.70 22.00
N ASP A 91 -9.44 -15.98 21.43
CA ASP A 91 -10.80 -15.85 21.98
C ASP A 91 -11.52 -17.21 22.11
N LEU A 92 -11.14 -18.20 21.30
CA LEU A 92 -11.68 -19.57 21.31
C LEU A 92 -10.83 -20.55 22.15
N GLY A 93 -9.73 -20.10 22.77
CA GLY A 93 -8.79 -20.97 23.49
C GLY A 93 -8.07 -21.99 22.58
N GLN A 94 -7.96 -21.70 21.29
CA GLN A 94 -7.32 -22.54 20.29
C GLN A 94 -5.84 -22.15 20.10
N PRO A 95 -4.98 -23.08 19.60
CA PRO A 95 -3.61 -22.75 19.23
C PRO A 95 -3.56 -21.63 18.19
N ILE A 96 -2.60 -20.72 18.35
CA ILE A 96 -2.37 -19.60 17.42
C ILE A 96 -1.93 -20.15 16.05
N PRO A 97 -2.68 -19.91 14.96
CA PRO A 97 -2.38 -20.50 13.65
C PRO A 97 -1.15 -19.92 12.97
N PHE A 98 -0.84 -18.65 13.24
CA PHE A 98 0.30 -17.95 12.65
C PHE A 98 1.25 -17.45 13.75
N ASP A 99 2.28 -18.24 14.05
CA ASP A 99 3.44 -17.78 14.82
C ASP A 99 4.42 -17.08 13.88
N ALA A 100 4.39 -15.75 13.89
CA ALA A 100 5.20 -14.94 13.00
C ALA A 100 5.75 -13.72 13.72
N PRO A 101 6.97 -13.81 14.30
CA PRO A 101 7.58 -12.76 15.10
C PRO A 101 7.66 -11.41 14.38
N PHE A 102 7.81 -11.43 13.04
CA PHE A 102 7.83 -10.23 12.21
C PHE A 102 6.48 -9.50 12.11
N PHE A 103 5.35 -10.21 12.24
CA PHE A 103 3.99 -9.67 12.09
C PHE A 103 3.28 -9.46 13.43
N THR A 104 4.02 -9.41 14.54
CA THR A 104 3.46 -9.03 15.84
C THR A 104 2.97 -7.59 15.83
N GLN A 105 1.98 -7.27 16.67
CA GLN A 105 1.43 -5.91 16.82
C GLN A 105 2.54 -4.88 17.09
N GLU A 106 3.51 -5.21 17.93
CA GLU A 106 4.63 -4.32 18.26
C GLU A 106 5.49 -4.01 17.02
N LYS A 107 5.91 -5.04 16.29
CA LYS A 107 6.75 -4.89 15.09
C LYS A 107 6.02 -4.15 13.98
N TRP A 108 4.74 -4.47 13.76
CA TRP A 108 3.90 -3.75 12.82
C TRP A 108 3.75 -2.27 13.19
N THR A 109 3.48 -1.97 14.47
CA THR A 109 3.38 -0.58 14.95
C THR A 109 4.69 0.18 14.72
N ASN A 110 5.83 -0.45 14.97
CA ASN A 110 7.15 0.15 14.70
C ASN A 110 7.34 0.47 13.20
N ARG A 111 6.87 -0.41 12.30
CA ARG A 111 6.94 -0.18 10.85
C ARG A 111 5.96 0.90 10.39
N ILE A 112 4.72 0.91 10.88
CA ILE A 112 3.74 1.95 10.51
C ILE A 112 4.19 3.34 10.94
N ARG A 113 4.92 3.50 12.06
CA ARG A 113 5.50 4.80 12.40
C ARG A 113 6.44 5.35 11.33
N LYS A 114 7.02 4.51 10.46
CA LYS A 114 7.82 4.96 9.31
C LYS A 114 7.01 5.75 8.29
N LEU A 115 5.67 5.64 8.26
CA LEU A 115 4.83 6.53 7.45
C LEU A 115 5.09 8.01 7.76
N LEU A 116 5.43 8.35 9.01
CA LEU A 116 5.71 9.73 9.44
C LEU A 116 7.00 10.28 8.83
N THR A 117 7.90 9.43 8.37
CA THR A 117 9.20 9.80 7.78
C THR A 117 9.34 9.40 6.32
N LEU A 118 8.30 8.79 5.73
CA LEU A 118 8.33 8.23 4.39
C LEU A 118 8.36 9.36 3.32
N PRO A 119 9.43 9.49 2.51
CA PRO A 119 9.57 10.61 1.57
C PRO A 119 8.42 10.73 0.56
N GLN A 120 7.85 9.59 0.15
CA GLN A 120 6.73 9.48 -0.77
C GLN A 120 5.45 10.14 -0.20
N LEU A 121 5.37 10.27 1.12
CA LEU A 121 4.25 10.91 1.82
C LEU A 121 4.62 12.27 2.42
N SER A 122 5.76 12.86 2.06
CA SER A 122 6.24 14.15 2.58
C SER A 122 5.24 15.30 2.37
N GLY A 123 4.45 15.24 1.29
CA GLY A 123 3.38 16.19 1.00
C GLY A 123 2.10 15.99 1.81
N TYR A 124 1.98 14.94 2.62
CA TYR A 124 0.76 14.61 3.37
C TYR A 124 0.91 14.99 4.85
N PRO A 125 -0.10 15.67 5.44
CA PRO A 125 -0.26 15.79 6.90
C PRO A 125 -0.21 14.44 7.60
N SER A 126 0.29 14.40 8.84
CA SER A 126 0.46 13.15 9.60
C SER A 126 -0.85 12.36 9.77
N ASN A 127 -1.98 13.05 9.94
CA ASN A 127 -3.30 12.44 10.06
C ASN A 127 -3.83 11.86 8.74
N GLU A 128 -3.24 12.17 7.58
CA GLU A 128 -3.64 11.64 6.27
C GLU A 128 -2.81 10.43 5.84
N ARG A 129 -1.64 10.18 6.44
CA ARG A 129 -0.73 9.12 6.00
C ARG A 129 -1.22 7.70 6.31
N THR A 130 -1.78 7.49 7.50
CA THR A 130 -2.39 6.20 7.83
C THR A 130 -3.64 5.94 6.99
N PRO A 131 -4.59 6.90 6.85
CA PRO A 131 -5.68 6.76 5.88
C PRO A 131 -5.22 6.47 4.45
N TYR A 132 -4.15 7.12 3.99
CA TYR A 132 -3.57 6.87 2.68
C TYR A 132 -3.12 5.41 2.51
N LEU A 133 -2.40 4.86 3.50
CA LEU A 133 -2.00 3.46 3.49
C LEU A 133 -3.23 2.54 3.49
N VAL A 134 -4.21 2.80 4.36
CA VAL A 134 -5.45 1.99 4.46
C VAL A 134 -6.21 1.98 3.14
N LYS A 135 -6.43 3.15 2.52
CA LYS A 135 -7.11 3.25 1.23
C LYS A 135 -6.32 2.53 0.13
N SER A 136 -5.00 2.66 0.11
CA SER A 136 -4.14 1.95 -0.83
C SER A 136 -4.18 0.42 -0.65
N THR A 137 -4.19 -0.04 0.61
CA THR A 137 -4.33 -1.46 0.95
C THR A 137 -5.69 -2.01 0.55
N ASN A 138 -6.78 -1.25 0.74
CA ASN A 138 -8.10 -1.68 0.30
C ASN A 138 -8.15 -1.87 -1.22
N GLU A 139 -7.57 -0.95 -2.01
CA GLU A 139 -7.50 -1.15 -3.47
C GLU A 139 -6.67 -2.37 -3.85
N PHE A 140 -5.54 -2.60 -3.19
CA PHE A 140 -4.75 -3.81 -3.40
C PHE A 140 -5.57 -5.08 -3.14
N ILE A 141 -6.40 -5.09 -2.08
CA ILE A 141 -7.32 -6.21 -1.79
C ILE A 141 -8.36 -6.36 -2.90
N HIS A 142 -9.02 -5.27 -3.28
CA HIS A 142 -10.05 -5.28 -4.32
C HIS A 142 -9.52 -5.81 -5.65
N ALA A 143 -8.34 -5.35 -6.04
CA ALA A 143 -7.72 -5.79 -7.27
C ALA A 143 -7.26 -7.26 -7.16
N SER A 144 -6.71 -7.68 -6.00
CA SER A 144 -6.29 -9.08 -5.78
C SER A 144 -7.48 -10.03 -5.86
N ASP A 145 -8.62 -9.64 -5.29
CA ASP A 145 -9.87 -10.38 -5.37
C ASP A 145 -10.37 -10.49 -6.82
N ALA A 146 -10.24 -9.42 -7.61
CA ALA A 146 -10.57 -9.43 -9.04
C ALA A 146 -9.66 -10.38 -9.84
N MET A 147 -8.35 -10.38 -9.57
CA MET A 147 -7.40 -11.32 -10.20
C MET A 147 -7.72 -12.77 -9.84
N ASN A 148 -8.14 -13.04 -8.60
CA ASN A 148 -8.53 -14.37 -8.15
C ASN A 148 -9.84 -14.85 -8.79
N ALA A 149 -10.78 -13.93 -9.03
CA ALA A 149 -12.08 -14.21 -9.63
C ALA A 149 -12.03 -14.41 -11.15
N ASP A 150 -11.01 -13.90 -11.84
CA ASP A 150 -10.84 -14.06 -13.29
C ASP A 150 -10.40 -15.50 -13.63
N PRO A 151 -11.19 -16.29 -14.38
CA PRO A 151 -10.85 -17.67 -14.74
C PRO A 151 -9.57 -17.82 -15.57
N LYS A 152 -9.11 -16.75 -16.24
CA LYS A 152 -7.83 -16.72 -16.95
C LYS A 152 -6.67 -16.45 -15.99
N ASN A 153 -6.97 -15.78 -14.88
CA ASN A 153 -6.02 -15.40 -13.85
C ASN A 153 -6.10 -16.20 -12.56
N SER A 154 -7.03 -17.15 -12.44
CA SER A 154 -7.19 -18.06 -11.30
C SER A 154 -5.87 -18.81 -11.10
N CYS A 155 -5.01 -18.21 -10.28
CA CYS A 155 -3.65 -18.65 -10.06
C CYS A 155 -2.80 -18.95 -11.31
N ILE A 156 -2.93 -18.12 -12.35
CA ILE A 156 -2.44 -18.27 -13.75
C ILE A 156 -1.63 -19.55 -14.01
N THR A 157 -2.34 -20.54 -14.54
CA THR A 157 -1.90 -21.79 -15.19
C THR A 157 -1.23 -22.83 -14.29
N LYS A 158 -1.94 -23.95 -14.14
CA LYS A 158 -1.39 -25.30 -13.90
C LYS A 158 0.03 -25.39 -14.44
N THR A 159 0.97 -25.71 -13.56
CA THR A 159 2.28 -26.27 -13.86
C THR A 159 2.26 -26.97 -15.23
N LYS A 160 2.95 -26.41 -16.24
CA LYS A 160 3.33 -27.24 -17.38
C LYS A 160 4.23 -28.35 -16.82
N PRO A 161 3.96 -29.63 -17.09
CA PRO A 161 4.93 -30.67 -16.78
C PRO A 161 6.17 -30.38 -17.63
N VAL A 162 7.33 -30.33 -16.97
CA VAL A 162 8.60 -30.48 -17.67
C VAL A 162 8.59 -31.91 -18.23
N GLN A 163 8.50 -32.03 -19.55
CA GLN A 163 8.78 -33.27 -20.27
C GLN A 163 10.29 -33.48 -20.33
#